data_AF-A0A529HL44-F1
#
_entry.id   AF-A0A529HL44-F1
#
_cell.length_a   1.000
_cell.length_b   1.000
_cell.length_c   1.000
_cell.angle_alpha   90.00
_cell.angle_beta   90.00
_cell.angle_gamma   90.00
#
_symmetry.space_group_name_H-M   'P 1'
#
loop_
_entity.id
_entity.type
_entity.pdbx_description
1 polymer ?
#
loop_
_entity_poly.entity_id
_entity_poly.type
_entity_poly.pdbx_seq_one_letter_code
_entity_poly.pdbx_strand_id
1 'polypeptide(L)' 'GTFDTELVREFFQALAQNAGVTLHVTNHYGANNHHIAETCFKAVARALRSALERDPRQPDAVPSTKGSLKG' A
#
# COMPACT_ATOMS: atom_id res chain seq x y z
N GLY A 1 -3.94 23.24 -2.57
CA GLY A 1 -2.81 23.44 -3.50
C GLY A 1 -3.32 23.28 -4.93
N THR A 2 -2.42 23.23 -5.91
CA THR A 2 -2.76 23.03 -7.34
C THR A 2 -2.81 21.55 -7.75
N PHE A 3 -2.50 20.63 -6.84
CA PHE A 3 -2.56 19.20 -7.08
C PHE A 3 -4.02 18.70 -7.10
N ASP A 4 -4.39 18.01 -8.17
CA ASP A 4 -5.71 17.41 -8.33
C ASP A 4 -5.86 16.19 -7.41
N THR A 5 -6.87 16.22 -6.54
CA THR A 5 -7.13 15.18 -5.56
C THR A 5 -7.53 13.85 -6.18
N GLU A 6 -8.05 13.84 -7.41
CA GLU A 6 -8.41 12.61 -8.12
C GLU A 6 -7.18 11.73 -8.41
N LEU A 7 -6.01 12.37 -8.60
CA LEU A 7 -4.75 11.69 -8.86
C LEU A 7 -4.23 10.87 -7.67
N VAL A 8 -4.75 11.11 -6.45
CA VAL A 8 -4.38 10.29 -5.28
C VAL A 8 -4.81 8.83 -5.49
N ARG A 9 -6.02 8.61 -6.03
CA ARG A 9 -6.49 7.25 -6.32
C ARG A 9 -5.66 6.62 -7.45
N GLU A 10 -5.42 7.37 -8.52
CA GLU A 10 -4.63 6.89 -9.66
C GLU A 10 -3.20 6.54 -9.27
N PHE A 11 -2.60 7.31 -8.37
CA PHE A 11 -1.29 6.99 -7.80
C PHE A 11 -1.28 5.61 -7.13
N PHE A 12 -2.23 5.32 -6.23
CA PHE A 12 -2.26 4.03 -5.54
C PHE A 12 -2.61 2.87 -6.47
N GLN A 13 -3.45 3.11 -7.49
CA GLN A 13 -3.74 2.12 -8.52
C GLN A 13 -2.48 1.78 -9.33
N ALA A 14 -1.76 2.79 -9.82
CA ALA A 14 -0.51 2.60 -10.54
C ALA A 14 0.56 1.95 -9.66
N LEU A 15 0.66 2.34 -8.39
CA LEU A 15 1.58 1.74 -7.43
C LEU A 15 1.30 0.23 -7.27
N ALA A 16 0.04 -0.15 -7.02
CA ALA A 16 -0.34 -1.55 -6.84
C ALA A 16 -0.03 -2.39 -8.08
N GLN A 17 -0.37 -1.89 -9.26
CA GLN A 17 -0.15 -2.56 -10.54
C GLN A 17 1.34 -2.78 -10.81
N ASN A 18 2.16 -1.75 -10.65
CA ASN A 18 3.59 -1.82 -10.99
C ASN A 18 4.43 -2.54 -9.93
N ALA A 19 3.99 -2.53 -8.67
CA ALA A 19 4.66 -3.27 -7.61
C ALA A 19 4.24 -4.75 -7.55
N GLY A 20 3.20 -5.16 -8.29
CA GLY A 20 2.69 -6.53 -8.24
C GLY A 20 2.08 -6.89 -6.88
N VAL A 21 1.45 -5.92 -6.21
CA VAL A 21 0.87 -6.10 -4.87
C VAL A 21 -0.65 -5.90 -4.91
N THR A 22 -1.35 -6.64 -4.05
CA THR A 22 -2.75 -6.34 -3.74
C THR A 22 -2.79 -5.24 -2.68
N LEU A 23 -3.33 -4.08 -3.02
CA LEU A 23 -3.40 -2.92 -2.12
C LEU A 23 -4.85 -2.49 -1.91
N HIS A 24 -5.25 -2.38 -0.64
CA HIS A 24 -6.54 -1.81 -0.24
C HIS A 24 -6.30 -0.58 0.61
N VAL A 25 -6.90 0.54 0.21
CA VAL A 25 -6.86 1.80 0.97
C VAL A 25 -8.30 2.25 1.19
N THR A 26 -8.73 2.36 2.44
CA THR A 26 -10.07 2.81 2.80
C THR A 26 -9.95 4.03 3.71
N ASN A 27 -10.56 5.13 3.30
CA ASN A 27 -10.75 6.27 4.17
C ASN A 27 -12.05 6.09 4.97
N HIS A 28 -11.96 5.97 6.29
CA HIS A 28 -13.14 5.77 7.12
C HIS A 28 -13.97 7.05 7.32
N TYR A 29 -13.31 8.20 7.45
CA TYR A 29 -13.92 9.50 7.63
C TYR A 29 -12.91 10.61 7.34
N GLY A 30 -13.40 11.82 7.06
CA GLY A 30 -12.56 13.01 6.92
C GLY A 30 -13.29 14.11 6.16
N ALA A 31 -12.95 15.37 6.45
CA ALA A 31 -13.54 16.53 5.78
C ALA A 31 -12.51 17.33 4.97
N ASN A 32 -11.21 17.20 5.29
CA ASN A 32 -10.15 17.93 4.63
C ASN A 32 -9.39 17.01 3.67
N ASN A 33 -9.44 17.30 2.37
CA ASN A 33 -8.83 16.47 1.33
C ASN A 33 -7.31 16.30 1.50
N HIS A 34 -6.60 17.33 1.99
CA HIS A 34 -5.16 17.24 2.25
C HIS A 34 -4.86 16.23 3.36
N HIS A 35 -5.57 16.31 4.49
CA HIS A 35 -5.39 15.36 5.60
C HIS A 35 -5.81 13.93 5.20
N ILE A 36 -6.88 13.77 4.41
CA ILE A 36 -7.30 12.45 3.92
C ILE A 36 -6.19 11.85 3.05
N ALA A 37 -5.70 12.59 2.05
CA ALA A 37 -4.63 12.12 1.18
C ALA A 37 -3.38 11.75 1.99
N GLU A 38 -2.90 12.65 2.85
CA GLU A 38 -1.72 12.42 3.69
C GLU A 38 -1.88 11.20 4.59
N THR A 39 -3.07 11.00 5.17
CA THR A 39 -3.36 9.83 6.02
C THR A 39 -3.31 8.54 5.21
N CYS A 40 -3.85 8.52 3.99
CA CYS A 40 -3.72 7.37 3.08
C CYS A 40 -2.25 7.04 2.81
N PHE A 41 -1.42 8.03 2.45
CA PHE A 41 0.02 7.81 2.22
C PHE A 41 0.74 7.29 3.47
N LYS A 42 0.48 7.88 4.64
CA LYS A 42 1.06 7.44 5.93
C LYS A 42 0.66 6.00 6.28
N ALA A 43 -0.61 5.65 6.09
CA ALA A 43 -1.13 4.31 6.35
C ALA A 43 -0.45 3.27 5.44
N VAL A 44 -0.38 3.57 4.14
CA VAL A 44 0.27 2.70 3.15
C VAL A 44 1.76 2.53 3.45
N ALA A 45 2.48 3.60 3.80
CA ALA A 45 3.89 3.53 4.17
C ALA A 45 4.13 2.59 5.36
N ARG A 46 3.27 2.66 6.40
CA ARG A 46 3.36 1.75 7.56
C ARG A 46 3.03 0.31 7.18
N ALA A 47 2.00 0.10 6.37
CA ALA A 47 1.61 -1.25 5.92
C ALA A 47 2.71 -1.90 5.08
N LEU A 48 3.31 -1.15 4.14
CA LEU A 48 4.42 -1.63 3.32
C LEU A 48 5.66 -1.93 4.16
N ARG A 49 5.99 -1.08 5.14
CA ARG A 49 7.10 -1.37 6.06
C ARG A 49 6.91 -2.74 6.73
N SER A 50 5.74 -2.99 7.32
CA SER A 50 5.47 -4.28 7.97
C SER A 50 5.44 -5.45 6.98
N ALA A 51 4.94 -5.25 5.76
CA ALA A 51 4.89 -6.30 4.74
C ALA A 51 6.27 -6.67 4.16
N LEU A 52 7.21 -5.72 4.16
CA LEU A 52 8.55 -5.90 3.59
C LEU A 52 9.62 -6.28 4.62
N GLU A 53 9.31 -6.21 5.91
CA GLU A 53 10.22 -6.67 6.97
C GLU A 53 10.43 -8.19 6.87
N ARG A 54 11.68 -8.65 7.07
CA ARG A 54 11.98 -10.09 7.09
C ARG A 54 11.30 -10.73 8.30
N ASP A 55 10.57 -11.83 8.10
CA ASP A 55 10.00 -12.59 9.21
C ASP A 55 11.09 -13.47 9.86
N PRO A 56 11.51 -13.19 11.11
CA PRO A 56 12.56 -13.98 11.77
C PRO A 56 12.13 -15.43 12.05
N ARG A 57 10.83 -15.74 12.00
CA ARG A 57 10.30 -17.10 12.19
C ARG A 57 10.42 -17.94 10.93
N GLN A 58 10.61 -17.31 9.77
CA GLN A 58 10.58 -17.94 8.46
C GLN A 58 11.61 -17.28 7.52
N PRO A 59 12.91 -17.31 7.85
CA PRO A 59 13.93 -16.50 7.17
C PRO A 59 14.13 -16.83 5.69
N ASP A 60 13.97 -18.10 5.31
CA ASP A 60 14.25 -18.61 3.95
C ASP A 60 12.99 -19.16 3.25
N ALA A 61 11.81 -18.99 3.85
CA ALA A 61 10.57 -19.54 3.30
C ALA A 61 9.87 -18.53 2.40
N VAL A 62 9.34 -19.00 1.27
CA VAL A 62 8.35 -18.24 0.50
C VAL A 62 7.01 -18.32 1.25
N PRO A 63 6.40 -17.20 1.68
CA PRO A 63 5.17 -17.20 2.46
C PRO A 63 3.94 -17.47 1.57
N SER A 64 3.89 -18.66 0.97
CA SER A 64 2.84 -19.10 0.04
C SER A 64 2.73 -20.62 0.09
N THR A 65 1.52 -21.15 0.30
CA THR A 65 1.26 -22.61 0.25
C THR A 65 1.47 -23.20 -1.14
N LYS A 66 1.45 -22.36 -2.19
CA LYS A 66 1.80 -22.75 -3.56
C LYS A 66 3.32 -22.79 -3.79
N GLY A 67 4.13 -22.44 -2.79
CA GLY A 67 5.60 -22.41 -2.87
C GLY A 67 6.18 -21.31 -3.77
N SER A 68 5.35 -20.40 -4.28
CA SER A 68 5.80 -19.29 -5.13
C SER A 68 4.93 -18.04 -4.95
N LEU A 69 5.55 -16.88 -5.19
CA LEU A 69 4.91 -15.58 -5.38
C LEU A 69 5.43 -15.05 -6.71
N LYS A 70 4.52 -14.76 -7.65
CA LYS A 70 4.83 -14.24 -8.98
C LYS A 70 3.96 -13.02 -9.25
N GLY A 71 4.56 -11.99 -9.84
CA GLY A 71 3.86 -10.84 -10.41
C GLY A 71 3.48 -11.10 -11.86
#